data_AF-A0A7M2J124-F1
#
_entry.id   AF-A0A7M2J124-F1
#
_cell.length_a   1.000
_cell.length_b   1.000
_cell.length_c   1.000
_cell.angle_alpha   90.00
_cell.angle_beta   90.00
_cell.angle_gamma   90.00
#
_symmetry.space_group_name_H-M   'P 1'
#
loop_
_entity.id
_entity.type
_entity.pdbx_description
1 polymer ?
#
loop_
_entity_poly.entity_id
_entity_poly.type
_entity_poly.pdbx_seq_one_letter_code
_entity_poly.pdbx_strand_id
1 'polypeptide(L)'
;MNISVLARPVTPMGVQGQGLSESSSKHAGEKPADIARAFNATQRRFGEHFDCSSHAAVIKLMMMTFGQHPAGMFNEVKRSGDGYEVTMKDEFKVRLSRQEMEQAAQASGFAGEDDGAVRDANFVFAAFVKRKQMTQGYSTFGAALSKTVEGETLKRCLQGMGVYGLSQFVSSNDMKLNGAVGVMQTHDFGAVLVKEGGRHQDYGYVLFDDRKPLRSDAQAVSHEGENPSPAQIWEGFYQGAEGNCVTVSAIKAALMRFGQDSQGIYKHIHLTPDGFDVTMRDSFRLQLSHDEVSQATQASNFRGAHPQLLSYANFLYAVSAKRAQLENNDSRAGQGYAVALETLNDGETPGEALRRLGLFGYMRESTVEELANGAIGTLADRFHSVAVVNGAVDYYGQKHRLASSRWMNTGLRALKLA
;
A
#
# COMPACT_ATOMS: atom_id res chain seq x y z
N MET A 1 -59.69 -38.02 42.12
CA MET A 1 -60.10 -37.10 41.04
C MET A 1 -59.85 -35.69 41.56
N ASN A 2 -58.76 -35.05 41.15
CA ASN A 2 -58.39 -33.71 41.60
C ASN A 2 -58.17 -32.81 40.38
N ILE A 3 -58.82 -31.66 40.45
CA ILE A 3 -59.04 -30.69 39.39
C ILE A 3 -57.75 -29.89 39.17
N SER A 4 -57.22 -29.91 37.94
CA SER A 4 -56.06 -29.13 37.54
C SER A 4 -56.43 -27.67 37.30
N VAL A 5 -55.78 -26.77 38.04
CA VAL A 5 -55.84 -25.32 37.85
C VAL A 5 -54.73 -24.92 36.88
N LEU A 6 -55.11 -24.28 35.77
CA LEU A 6 -54.22 -23.75 34.74
C LEU A 6 -53.40 -22.57 35.29
N ALA A 7 -52.09 -22.77 35.43
CA ALA A 7 -51.13 -21.70 35.69
C ALA A 7 -50.72 -21.04 34.36
N ARG A 8 -50.95 -19.73 34.25
CA ARG A 8 -50.42 -18.89 33.15
C ARG A 8 -48.90 -18.71 33.32
N PRO A 9 -48.08 -18.79 32.25
CA PRO A 9 -46.67 -18.49 32.35
C PRO A 9 -46.45 -16.99 32.56
N VAL A 10 -45.71 -16.66 33.62
CA VAL A 10 -45.11 -15.35 33.84
C VAL A 10 -43.91 -15.24 32.90
N THR A 11 -43.96 -14.33 31.94
CA THR A 11 -42.82 -13.97 31.09
C THR A 11 -41.83 -13.17 31.94
N PRO A 12 -40.57 -13.60 32.12
CA PRO A 12 -39.56 -12.76 32.74
C PRO A 12 -39.20 -11.64 31.75
N MET A 13 -39.28 -10.39 32.20
CA MET A 13 -38.71 -9.24 31.50
C MET A 13 -37.24 -9.50 31.22
N GLY A 14 -36.92 -9.78 29.95
CA GLY A 14 -35.56 -9.83 29.45
C GLY A 14 -34.96 -8.43 29.46
N VAL A 15 -33.98 -8.24 30.32
CA VAL A 15 -33.14 -7.06 30.45
C VAL A 15 -32.57 -6.67 29.07
N GLN A 16 -33.01 -5.53 28.55
CA GLN A 16 -32.36 -4.85 27.43
C GLN A 16 -30.99 -4.37 27.88
N GLY A 17 -29.96 -5.17 27.61
CA GLY A 17 -28.58 -4.69 27.55
C GLY A 17 -28.37 -3.94 26.23
N GLN A 18 -28.78 -2.68 26.15
CA GLN A 18 -28.30 -1.78 25.11
C GLN A 18 -26.81 -1.49 25.38
N GLY A 19 -25.93 -2.37 24.88
CA GLY A 19 -24.57 -1.98 24.60
C GLY A 19 -24.59 -1.09 23.36
N LEU A 20 -24.30 0.21 23.52
CA LEU A 20 -24.00 1.10 22.42
C LEU A 20 -22.96 0.39 21.53
N SER A 21 -23.33 0.06 20.29
CA SER A 21 -22.39 -0.55 19.35
C SER A 21 -21.31 0.50 19.03
N GLU A 22 -20.08 0.23 19.44
CA GLU A 22 -18.93 1.14 19.27
C GLU A 22 -18.58 1.36 17.77
N SER A 23 -19.15 0.58 16.85
CA SER A 23 -19.02 0.72 15.39
C SER A 23 -20.38 0.74 14.67
N SER A 24 -20.39 1.04 13.36
CA SER A 24 -21.61 0.96 12.54
C SER A 24 -22.12 -0.48 12.38
N SER A 25 -23.41 -0.64 12.07
CA SER A 25 -24.03 -1.95 11.80
C SER A 25 -23.66 -2.54 10.43
N LYS A 26 -22.83 -1.85 9.63
CA LYS A 26 -22.45 -2.28 8.29
C LYS A 26 -21.47 -3.44 8.33
N HIS A 27 -21.58 -4.31 7.33
CA HIS A 27 -20.62 -5.40 7.17
C HIS A 27 -19.27 -4.88 6.63
N ALA A 28 -18.20 -5.61 6.92
CA ALA A 28 -16.88 -5.31 6.36
C ALA A 28 -16.93 -5.31 4.82
N GLY A 29 -16.39 -4.28 4.19
CA GLY A 29 -16.40 -4.10 2.73
C GLY A 29 -17.63 -3.35 2.17
N GLU A 30 -18.69 -3.15 2.97
CA GLU A 30 -19.87 -2.40 2.54
C GLU A 30 -19.58 -0.89 2.47
N LYS A 31 -19.84 -0.26 1.32
CA LYS A 31 -19.53 1.17 1.12
C LYS A 31 -20.61 2.10 1.72
N PRO A 32 -20.27 3.35 2.06
CA PRO A 32 -21.26 4.40 2.34
C PRO A 32 -22.20 4.62 1.15
N ALA A 33 -23.50 4.83 1.41
CA ALA A 33 -24.47 5.10 0.35
C ALA A 33 -24.29 6.51 -0.22
N ASP A 34 -24.08 7.50 0.65
CA ASP A 34 -23.75 8.87 0.31
C ASP A 34 -22.55 9.36 1.12
N ILE A 35 -21.35 9.20 0.56
CA ILE A 35 -20.10 9.62 1.22
C ILE A 35 -19.96 11.13 1.36
N ALA A 36 -20.66 11.92 0.54
CA ALA A 36 -20.58 13.37 0.61
C ALA A 36 -21.24 13.87 1.91
N ARG A 37 -22.39 13.27 2.27
CA ARG A 37 -23.18 13.60 3.45
C ARG A 37 -22.88 12.77 4.69
N ALA A 38 -22.17 11.65 4.55
CA ALA A 38 -21.86 10.75 5.65
C ALA A 38 -21.26 11.46 6.88
N PHE A 39 -20.17 12.22 6.69
CA PHE A 39 -19.57 13.08 7.71
C PHE A 39 -18.65 14.12 7.07
N ASN A 40 -18.32 15.21 7.75
CA ASN A 40 -17.25 16.14 7.38
C ASN A 40 -16.55 16.63 8.65
N ALA A 41 -15.33 17.17 8.52
CA ALA A 41 -14.72 17.93 9.59
C ALA A 41 -15.41 19.30 9.69
N THR A 42 -15.76 19.72 10.91
CA THR A 42 -16.32 21.05 11.16
C THR A 42 -15.36 22.15 10.69
N GLN A 43 -15.92 23.18 10.07
CA GLN A 43 -15.14 24.34 9.66
C GLN A 43 -14.60 25.09 10.89
N ARG A 44 -13.34 25.52 10.80
CA ARG A 44 -12.71 26.38 11.79
C ARG A 44 -13.49 27.68 11.99
N ARG A 45 -13.56 28.17 13.22
CA ARG A 45 -13.98 29.54 13.51
C ARG A 45 -12.76 30.47 13.45
N PHE A 46 -13.02 31.77 13.33
CA PHE A 46 -11.96 32.78 13.32
C PHE A 46 -11.11 32.71 14.60
N GLY A 47 -9.79 32.55 14.46
CA GLY A 47 -8.85 32.44 15.58
C GLY A 47 -8.57 31.01 16.08
N GLU A 48 -9.22 29.99 15.53
CA GLU A 48 -8.94 28.58 15.88
C GLU A 48 -7.82 28.00 15.00
N HIS A 49 -6.89 27.27 15.63
CA HIS A 49 -5.82 26.51 14.96
C HIS A 49 -6.19 25.03 14.89
N PHE A 50 -7.29 24.73 14.21
CA PHE A 50 -7.85 23.38 14.05
C PHE A 50 -8.19 23.09 12.58
N ASP A 51 -7.72 21.97 12.02
CA ASP A 51 -8.11 21.50 10.69
C ASP A 51 -8.03 19.97 10.53
N CYS A 52 -9.15 19.28 10.73
CA CYS A 52 -9.25 17.84 10.47
C CYS A 52 -9.78 17.50 9.06
N SER A 53 -9.86 18.46 8.13
CA SER A 53 -10.42 18.21 6.79
C SER A 53 -9.61 17.20 5.98
N SER A 54 -8.27 17.23 6.06
CA SER A 54 -7.41 16.22 5.43
C SER A 54 -7.63 14.82 6.00
N HIS A 55 -7.82 14.70 7.31
CA HIS A 55 -8.14 13.42 7.95
C HIS A 55 -9.50 12.91 7.46
N ALA A 56 -10.53 13.76 7.45
CA ALA A 56 -11.85 13.39 6.97
C ALA A 56 -11.81 12.94 5.50
N ALA A 57 -11.10 13.67 4.63
CA ALA A 57 -10.98 13.35 3.21
C ALA A 57 -10.32 11.97 3.00
N VAL A 58 -9.22 11.67 3.68
CA VAL A 58 -8.54 10.37 3.56
C VAL A 58 -9.37 9.23 4.14
N ILE A 59 -10.05 9.44 5.28
CA ILE A 59 -10.95 8.43 5.85
C ILE A 59 -12.10 8.12 4.88
N LYS A 60 -12.70 9.15 4.27
CA LYS A 60 -13.73 8.94 3.23
C LYS A 60 -13.18 8.14 2.05
N LEU A 61 -11.96 8.43 1.61
CA LEU A 61 -11.31 7.68 0.54
C LEU A 61 -11.10 6.21 0.94
N MET A 62 -10.70 5.94 2.19
CA MET A 62 -10.61 4.59 2.73
C MET A 62 -11.97 3.90 2.75
N MET A 63 -13.04 4.58 3.19
CA MET A 63 -14.39 4.02 3.19
C MET A 63 -14.90 3.68 1.78
N MET A 64 -14.59 4.52 0.79
CA MET A 64 -14.95 4.29 -0.61
C MET A 64 -14.14 3.19 -1.28
N THR A 65 -12.94 2.90 -0.76
CA THR A 65 -12.04 1.89 -1.31
C THR A 65 -12.28 0.54 -0.66
N PHE A 66 -12.28 0.50 0.66
CA PHE A 66 -12.23 -0.70 1.48
C PHE A 66 -13.53 -1.03 2.23
N GLY A 67 -14.53 -0.15 2.15
CA GLY A 67 -15.79 -0.24 2.92
C GLY A 67 -15.78 0.64 4.17
N GLN A 68 -16.98 1.02 4.63
CA GLN A 68 -17.23 1.96 5.72
C GLN A 68 -16.69 1.47 7.06
N HIS A 69 -16.90 0.19 7.37
CA HIS A 69 -16.55 -0.37 8.69
C HIS A 69 -15.01 -0.51 8.85
N PRO A 70 -14.41 -0.21 10.01
CA PRO A 70 -12.96 -0.27 10.22
C PRO A 70 -12.31 -1.62 9.91
N ALA A 71 -13.04 -2.72 10.10
CA ALA A 71 -12.60 -4.06 9.69
C ALA A 71 -12.35 -4.21 8.18
N GLY A 72 -12.95 -3.34 7.35
CA GLY A 72 -12.62 -3.22 5.93
C GLY A 72 -11.32 -2.45 5.70
N MET A 73 -11.11 -1.36 6.46
CA MET A 73 -10.02 -0.39 6.26
C MET A 73 -8.66 -0.82 6.83
N PHE A 74 -8.65 -1.73 7.82
CA PHE A 74 -7.44 -2.29 8.43
C PHE A 74 -7.24 -3.76 8.06
N ASN A 75 -6.03 -4.30 8.28
CA ASN A 75 -5.77 -5.73 8.09
C ASN A 75 -6.43 -6.58 9.18
N GLU A 76 -6.41 -6.09 10.42
CA GLU A 76 -7.05 -6.74 11.56
C GLU A 76 -7.56 -5.70 12.55
N VAL A 77 -8.76 -5.94 13.10
CA VAL A 77 -9.31 -5.20 14.25
C VAL A 77 -9.84 -6.23 15.23
N LYS A 78 -9.18 -6.37 16.38
CA LYS A 78 -9.50 -7.37 17.39
C LYS A 78 -9.82 -6.70 18.72
N ARG A 79 -10.96 -7.04 19.32
CA ARG A 79 -11.29 -6.57 20.67
C ARG A 79 -10.30 -7.13 21.68
N SER A 80 -9.75 -6.28 22.55
CA SER A 80 -8.75 -6.67 23.55
C SER A 80 -8.94 -5.85 24.83
N GLY A 81 -9.56 -6.45 25.85
CA GLY A 81 -9.91 -5.77 27.11
C GLY A 81 -10.98 -4.69 26.91
N ASP A 82 -10.67 -3.47 27.34
CA ASP A 82 -11.52 -2.27 27.22
C ASP A 82 -11.39 -1.54 25.87
N GLY A 83 -10.66 -2.11 24.91
CA GLY A 83 -10.44 -1.48 23.62
C GLY A 83 -10.08 -2.47 22.51
N TYR A 84 -9.19 -2.07 21.60
CA TYR A 84 -8.89 -2.81 20.37
C TYR A 84 -7.40 -2.90 20.07
N GLU A 85 -6.96 -4.05 19.57
CA GLU A 85 -5.71 -4.22 18.84
C GLU A 85 -6.02 -4.07 17.34
N VAL A 86 -5.29 -3.19 16.68
CA VAL A 86 -5.45 -2.89 15.25
C VAL A 86 -4.14 -3.14 14.54
N THR A 87 -4.18 -3.97 13.51
CA THR A 87 -3.08 -4.13 12.55
C THR A 87 -3.44 -3.34 11.30
N MET A 88 -2.67 -2.28 11.03
CA MET A 88 -2.86 -1.43 9.84
C MET A 88 -2.50 -2.17 8.55
N LYS A 89 -2.88 -1.59 7.40
CA LYS A 89 -2.60 -2.13 6.06
C LYS A 89 -1.10 -2.27 5.79
N ASP A 90 -0.27 -1.40 6.38
CA ASP A 90 1.19 -1.47 6.36
C ASP A 90 1.80 -2.28 7.52
N GLU A 91 0.99 -3.13 8.17
CA GLU A 91 1.36 -4.01 9.29
C GLU A 91 1.71 -3.30 10.61
N PHE A 92 1.65 -1.96 10.65
CA PHE A 92 1.87 -1.23 11.89
C PHE A 92 0.76 -1.57 12.90
N LYS A 93 1.15 -1.93 14.13
CA LYS A 93 0.21 -2.34 15.18
C LYS A 93 0.00 -1.21 16.19
N VAL A 94 -1.26 -0.93 16.49
CA VAL A 94 -1.65 -0.03 17.58
C VAL A 94 -2.64 -0.73 18.51
N ARG A 95 -2.59 -0.33 19.79
CA ARG A 95 -3.60 -0.69 20.78
C ARG A 95 -4.33 0.58 21.18
N LEU A 96 -5.65 0.59 21.04
CA LEU A 96 -6.53 1.69 21.39
C LEU A 96 -7.33 1.33 22.64
N SER A 97 -7.37 2.22 23.63
CA SER A 97 -8.32 2.11 24.76
C SER A 97 -9.64 2.81 24.45
N ARG A 98 -10.69 2.51 25.23
CA ARG A 98 -11.96 3.25 25.16
C ARG A 98 -11.76 4.75 25.35
N GLN A 99 -10.95 5.14 26.33
CA GLN A 99 -10.68 6.55 26.63
C GLN A 99 -10.01 7.27 25.47
N GLU A 100 -9.06 6.63 24.78
CA GLU A 100 -8.38 7.23 23.61
C GLU A 100 -9.36 7.44 22.44
N MET A 101 -10.27 6.49 22.22
CA MET A 101 -11.31 6.63 21.20
C MET A 101 -12.32 7.73 21.54
N GLU A 102 -12.70 7.87 22.81
CA GLU A 102 -13.57 8.96 23.28
C GLU A 102 -12.90 10.33 23.12
N GLN A 103 -11.61 10.45 23.48
CA GLN A 103 -10.84 11.68 23.28
C GLN A 103 -10.74 12.06 21.81
N ALA A 104 -10.46 11.07 20.94
CA ALA A 104 -10.42 11.27 19.50
C ALA A 104 -11.78 11.75 18.95
N ALA A 105 -12.88 11.14 19.40
CA ALA A 105 -14.24 11.52 18.99
C ALA A 105 -14.63 12.93 19.42
N GLN A 106 -14.22 13.36 20.62
CA GLN A 106 -14.47 14.71 21.11
C GLN A 106 -13.66 15.77 20.37
N ALA A 107 -12.45 15.42 19.92
CA ALA A 107 -11.52 16.37 19.32
C ALA A 107 -11.59 16.43 17.79
N SER A 108 -12.04 15.38 17.09
CA SER A 108 -11.98 15.30 15.62
C SER A 108 -12.87 16.30 14.87
N GLY A 109 -13.92 16.80 15.52
CA GLY A 109 -14.94 17.65 14.89
C GLY A 109 -15.68 16.96 13.74
N PHE A 110 -15.72 15.63 13.69
CA PHE A 110 -16.47 14.91 12.64
C PHE A 110 -17.97 14.92 12.92
N ALA A 111 -18.76 15.41 11.96
CA ALA A 111 -20.21 15.44 12.02
C ALA A 111 -20.87 15.22 10.65
N GLY A 112 -22.02 14.57 10.59
CA GLY A 112 -22.80 14.37 9.36
C GLY A 112 -24.08 13.57 9.58
N GLU A 113 -24.70 13.13 8.49
CA GLU A 113 -26.01 12.45 8.50
C GLU A 113 -25.91 10.94 8.78
N ASP A 114 -24.72 10.33 8.64
CA ASP A 114 -24.48 8.92 8.93
C ASP A 114 -23.69 8.78 10.25
N ASP A 115 -24.42 8.64 11.36
CA ASP A 115 -23.85 8.44 12.70
C ASP A 115 -22.89 7.24 12.76
N GLY A 116 -23.15 6.19 11.96
CA GLY A 116 -22.28 5.04 11.84
C GLY A 116 -20.94 5.41 11.21
N ALA A 117 -20.96 6.16 10.11
CA ALA A 117 -19.76 6.65 9.46
C ALA A 117 -18.97 7.62 10.36
N VAL A 118 -19.65 8.47 11.13
CA VAL A 118 -18.99 9.35 12.12
C VAL A 118 -18.26 8.51 13.18
N ARG A 119 -18.89 7.47 13.73
CA ARG A 119 -18.22 6.57 14.70
C ARG A 119 -17.02 5.85 14.08
N ASP A 120 -17.20 5.26 12.90
CA ASP A 120 -16.15 4.53 12.19
C ASP A 120 -14.97 5.46 11.82
N ALA A 121 -15.26 6.71 11.44
CA ALA A 121 -14.23 7.71 11.15
C ALA A 121 -13.42 8.09 12.39
N ASN A 122 -14.09 8.27 13.54
CA ASN A 122 -13.43 8.56 14.81
C ASN A 122 -12.52 7.41 15.26
N PHE A 123 -12.90 6.16 15.01
CA PHE A 123 -12.04 5.01 15.27
C PHE A 123 -10.75 5.05 14.43
N VAL A 124 -10.85 5.32 13.12
CA VAL A 124 -9.69 5.45 12.24
C VAL A 124 -8.80 6.63 12.66
N PHE A 125 -9.40 7.75 13.05
CA PHE A 125 -8.69 8.91 13.56
C PHE A 125 -7.94 8.60 14.86
N ALA A 126 -8.54 7.85 15.80
CA ALA A 126 -7.86 7.39 17.00
C ALA A 126 -6.65 6.50 16.69
N ALA A 127 -6.78 5.57 15.73
CA ALA A 127 -5.68 4.74 15.25
C ALA A 127 -4.52 5.57 14.67
N PHE A 128 -4.83 6.60 13.88
CA PHE A 128 -3.87 7.56 13.36
C PHE A 128 -3.11 8.27 14.49
N VAL A 129 -3.84 8.84 15.45
CA VAL A 129 -3.26 9.58 16.59
C VAL A 129 -2.36 8.67 17.42
N LYS A 130 -2.78 7.41 17.65
CA LYS A 130 -1.99 6.44 18.40
C LYS A 130 -0.69 6.09 17.71
N ARG A 131 -0.72 5.89 16.39
CA ARG A 131 0.50 5.68 15.61
C ARG A 131 1.40 6.92 15.65
N LYS A 132 0.85 8.12 15.53
CA LYS A 132 1.61 9.36 15.65
C LYS A 132 2.27 9.48 17.02
N GLN A 133 1.55 9.14 18.10
CA GLN A 133 2.09 9.09 19.45
C GLN A 133 3.36 8.21 19.50
N MET A 134 3.26 6.98 19.02
CA MET A 134 4.34 5.98 19.08
C MET A 134 5.53 6.35 18.20
N THR A 135 5.27 6.83 16.97
CA THR A 135 6.32 7.05 15.97
C THR A 135 7.03 8.39 16.09
N GLN A 136 6.37 9.40 16.67
CA GLN A 136 6.95 10.73 16.89
C GLN A 136 7.32 10.99 18.35
N GLY A 137 7.20 9.98 19.23
CA GLY A 137 7.69 10.04 20.60
C GLY A 137 6.89 10.95 21.54
N TYR A 138 5.59 11.17 21.29
CA TYR A 138 4.75 11.92 22.22
C TYR A 138 4.53 11.14 23.51
N SER A 139 4.71 11.79 24.65
CA SER A 139 4.57 11.17 25.97
C SER A 139 3.16 10.67 26.27
N THR A 140 2.12 11.28 25.68
CA THR A 140 0.72 10.89 25.88
C THR A 140 -0.07 10.92 24.57
N PHE A 141 -1.17 10.17 24.52
CA PHE A 141 -2.13 10.22 23.41
C PHE A 141 -2.69 11.64 23.23
N GLY A 142 -3.04 12.31 24.33
CA GLY A 142 -3.52 13.70 24.31
C GLY A 142 -2.53 14.68 23.68
N ALA A 143 -1.23 14.54 23.94
CA ALA A 143 -0.22 15.41 23.30
C ALA A 143 -0.14 15.18 21.78
N ALA A 144 -0.20 13.92 21.34
CA ALA A 144 -0.27 13.58 19.92
C ALA A 144 -1.58 14.08 19.28
N LEU A 145 -2.70 13.99 20.01
CA LEU A 145 -4.02 14.43 19.57
C LEU A 145 -4.03 15.95 19.37
N SER A 146 -3.58 16.72 20.36
CA SER A 146 -3.48 18.19 20.27
C SER A 146 -2.66 18.62 19.05
N LYS A 147 -1.56 17.92 18.76
CA LYS A 147 -0.77 18.25 17.57
C LYS A 147 -1.38 17.74 16.26
N THR A 148 -2.22 16.71 16.31
CA THR A 148 -2.92 16.18 15.12
C THR A 148 -4.00 17.12 14.65
N VAL A 149 -4.74 17.69 15.60
CA VAL A 149 -5.88 18.55 15.29
C VAL A 149 -5.49 19.90 14.71
N GLU A 150 -4.24 20.33 14.86
CA GLU A 150 -3.67 21.50 14.17
C GLU A 150 -3.59 21.34 12.63
N GLY A 151 -3.78 20.11 12.12
CA GLY A 151 -3.79 19.79 10.70
C GLY A 151 -2.63 18.90 10.26
N GLU A 152 -2.85 18.17 9.16
CA GLU A 152 -1.84 17.31 8.53
C GLU A 152 -1.90 17.38 7.01
N THR A 153 -0.77 17.08 6.36
CA THR A 153 -0.73 16.93 4.89
C THR A 153 -1.36 15.62 4.46
N LEU A 154 -1.89 15.54 3.23
CA LEU A 154 -2.45 14.31 2.67
C LEU A 154 -1.49 13.12 2.77
N LYS A 155 -0.21 13.34 2.42
CA LYS A 155 0.82 12.31 2.53
C LYS A 155 0.96 11.79 3.97
N ARG A 156 0.97 12.68 4.96
CA ARG A 156 1.06 12.28 6.37
C ARG A 156 -0.20 11.57 6.84
N CYS A 157 -1.40 12.01 6.43
CA CYS A 157 -2.65 11.29 6.70
C CYS A 157 -2.60 9.86 6.14
N LEU A 158 -2.24 9.69 4.86
CA LEU A 158 -2.09 8.38 4.22
C LEU A 158 -1.06 7.50 4.94
N GLN A 159 0.08 8.07 5.35
CA GLN A 159 1.12 7.37 6.11
C GLN A 159 0.64 6.97 7.50
N GLY A 160 0.04 7.88 8.27
CA GLY A 160 -0.42 7.60 9.62
C GLY A 160 -1.65 6.69 9.68
N MET A 161 -2.44 6.62 8.62
CA MET A 161 -3.54 5.63 8.47
C MET A 161 -3.05 4.29 7.91
N GLY A 162 -1.77 4.18 7.55
CA GLY A 162 -1.14 2.96 7.06
C GLY A 162 -1.53 2.55 5.64
N VAL A 163 -2.05 3.48 4.84
CA VAL A 163 -2.54 3.22 3.47
C VAL A 163 -1.71 3.88 2.38
N TYR A 164 -0.61 4.57 2.73
CA TYR A 164 0.25 5.23 1.75
C TYR A 164 0.86 4.27 0.72
N GLY A 165 1.22 3.05 1.14
CA GLY A 165 1.65 1.96 0.24
C GLY A 165 0.61 1.61 -0.83
N LEU A 166 -0.67 1.83 -0.51
CA LEU A 166 -1.81 1.52 -1.37
C LEU A 166 -2.32 2.76 -2.12
N SER A 167 -1.51 3.81 -2.19
CA SER A 167 -1.86 5.06 -2.86
C SER A 167 -1.07 5.28 -4.15
N GLN A 168 -1.69 5.96 -5.11
CA GLN A 168 -1.02 6.52 -6.28
C GLN A 168 -1.19 8.03 -6.30
N PHE A 169 -0.12 8.75 -6.67
CA PHE A 169 -0.18 10.18 -6.93
C PHE A 169 -0.49 10.40 -8.39
N VAL A 170 -1.65 10.99 -8.69
CA VAL A 170 -2.18 11.08 -10.05
C VAL A 170 -2.71 12.48 -10.33
N SER A 171 -2.73 12.84 -11.61
CA SER A 171 -3.35 14.11 -12.04
C SER A 171 -4.87 14.04 -11.90
N SER A 172 -5.49 15.18 -11.67
CA SER A 172 -6.96 15.33 -11.68
C SER A 172 -7.60 14.90 -12.99
N ASN A 173 -6.92 15.06 -14.12
CA ASN A 173 -7.36 14.57 -15.43
C ASN A 173 -7.40 13.05 -15.47
N ASP A 174 -6.34 12.38 -14.98
CA ASP A 174 -6.30 10.91 -14.94
C ASP A 174 -7.37 10.36 -13.99
N MET A 175 -7.60 11.03 -12.84
CA MET A 175 -8.70 10.65 -11.95
C MET A 175 -10.04 10.72 -12.69
N LYS A 176 -10.29 11.80 -13.42
CA LYS A 176 -11.53 11.99 -14.18
C LYS A 176 -11.70 10.97 -15.29
N LEU A 177 -10.66 10.74 -16.10
CA LEU A 177 -10.68 9.78 -17.21
C LEU A 177 -10.96 8.35 -16.71
N ASN A 178 -10.43 8.00 -15.54
CA ASN A 178 -10.61 6.68 -14.95
C ASN A 178 -11.84 6.55 -14.02
N GLY A 179 -12.63 7.63 -13.86
CA GLY A 179 -13.75 7.66 -12.91
C GLY A 179 -13.32 7.35 -11.46
N ALA A 180 -12.08 7.71 -11.11
CA ALA A 180 -11.48 7.38 -9.83
C ALA A 180 -11.94 8.35 -8.73
N VAL A 181 -12.17 7.79 -7.53
CA VAL A 181 -12.36 8.59 -6.31
C VAL A 181 -10.98 8.85 -5.70
N GLY A 182 -10.68 10.11 -5.42
CA GLY A 182 -9.40 10.53 -4.87
C GLY A 182 -9.52 11.65 -3.83
N VAL A 183 -8.38 12.09 -3.32
CA VAL A 183 -8.27 13.25 -2.42
C VAL A 183 -7.29 14.27 -2.98
N MET A 184 -7.64 15.55 -2.86
CA MET A 184 -6.85 16.66 -3.37
C MET A 184 -6.68 17.73 -2.30
N GLN A 185 -5.49 18.33 -2.24
CA GLN A 185 -5.19 19.40 -1.30
C GLN A 185 -5.91 20.68 -1.73
N THR A 186 -6.50 21.40 -0.77
CA THR A 186 -7.24 22.65 -1.02
C THR A 186 -6.49 23.88 -0.52
N HIS A 187 -5.76 23.74 0.59
CA HIS A 187 -4.95 24.77 1.23
C HIS A 187 -3.95 24.09 2.18
N ASP A 188 -3.19 24.86 2.96
CA ASP A 188 -2.27 24.29 3.95
C ASP A 188 -3.02 23.41 4.94
N PHE A 189 -2.64 22.12 4.99
CA PHE A 189 -3.26 21.08 5.82
C PHE A 189 -4.74 20.77 5.56
N GLY A 190 -5.32 21.33 4.50
CA GLY A 190 -6.70 21.07 4.10
C GLY A 190 -6.82 20.20 2.84
N ALA A 191 -7.82 19.32 2.81
CA ALA A 191 -8.10 18.50 1.63
C ALA A 191 -9.58 18.15 1.49
N VAL A 192 -9.93 17.70 0.28
CA VAL A 192 -11.29 17.29 -0.10
C VAL A 192 -11.28 15.97 -0.86
N LEU A 193 -12.35 15.18 -0.70
CA LEU A 193 -12.63 14.01 -1.53
C LEU A 193 -13.20 14.46 -2.87
N VAL A 194 -12.64 13.96 -3.98
CA VAL A 194 -13.10 14.24 -5.35
C VAL A 194 -13.55 12.94 -6.03
N LYS A 195 -14.63 13.01 -6.81
CA LYS A 195 -15.17 11.87 -7.57
C LYS A 195 -14.98 12.01 -9.10
N GLU A 196 -14.73 13.23 -9.59
CA GLU A 196 -14.66 13.54 -11.03
C GLU A 196 -13.50 14.50 -11.40
N GLY A 197 -12.47 14.57 -10.55
CA GLY A 197 -11.36 15.51 -10.70
C GLY A 197 -11.70 16.96 -10.30
N GLY A 198 -10.66 17.80 -10.17
CA GLY A 198 -10.78 19.24 -9.88
C GLY A 198 -10.92 20.10 -11.15
N ARG A 199 -11.21 21.40 -10.98
CA ARG A 199 -11.32 22.36 -12.10
C ARG A 199 -9.96 22.78 -12.70
N HIS A 200 -8.84 22.47 -12.04
CA HIS A 200 -7.48 22.84 -12.45
C HIS A 200 -6.59 21.60 -12.59
N GLN A 201 -5.45 21.73 -13.30
CA GLN A 201 -4.40 20.71 -13.36
C GLN A 201 -3.70 20.58 -12.01
N ASP A 202 -4.42 20.02 -11.06
CA ASP A 202 -3.96 19.72 -9.72
C ASP A 202 -3.74 18.20 -9.60
N TYR A 203 -2.93 17.82 -8.63
CA TYR A 203 -2.62 16.43 -8.32
C TYR A 203 -3.26 16.01 -7.00
N GLY A 204 -3.45 14.70 -6.84
CA GLY A 204 -3.95 14.13 -5.60
C GLY A 204 -3.65 12.65 -5.48
N TYR A 205 -4.26 12.02 -4.48
CA TYR A 205 -4.07 10.61 -4.21
C TYR A 205 -5.34 9.81 -4.47
N VAL A 206 -5.19 8.67 -5.14
CA VAL A 206 -6.20 7.61 -5.21
C VAL A 206 -5.72 6.40 -4.43
N LEU A 207 -6.65 5.56 -3.94
CA LEU A 207 -6.33 4.27 -3.33
C LEU A 207 -6.76 3.12 -4.23
N PHE A 208 -6.07 1.99 -4.12
CA PHE A 208 -6.48 0.72 -4.72
C PHE A 208 -6.78 -0.34 -3.65
N ASP A 209 -7.72 -1.25 -3.96
CA ASP A 209 -8.00 -2.41 -3.12
C ASP A 209 -7.20 -3.61 -3.61
N ASP A 210 -6.27 -4.06 -2.78
CA ASP A 210 -5.38 -5.20 -3.03
C ASP A 210 -6.07 -6.55 -2.81
N ARG A 211 -7.24 -6.58 -2.17
CA ARG A 211 -7.99 -7.80 -1.86
C ARG A 211 -8.92 -8.27 -2.96
N LYS A 212 -9.14 -7.47 -4.00
CA LYS A 212 -9.98 -7.85 -5.15
C LYS A 212 -9.09 -8.38 -6.27
N PRO A 213 -8.93 -9.71 -6.40
CA PRO A 213 -8.26 -10.27 -7.56
C PRO A 213 -9.07 -9.96 -8.82
N LEU A 214 -8.49 -9.19 -9.72
CA LEU A 214 -8.79 -9.35 -11.13
C LEU A 214 -8.05 -10.61 -11.58
N ARG A 215 -8.74 -11.49 -12.30
CA ARG A 215 -8.12 -12.68 -12.88
C ARG A 215 -7.03 -12.20 -13.85
N SER A 216 -5.78 -12.54 -13.56
CA SER A 216 -4.66 -12.13 -14.39
C SER A 216 -4.64 -12.96 -15.68
N ASP A 217 -4.69 -12.27 -16.81
CA ASP A 217 -4.37 -12.80 -18.15
C ASP A 217 -2.86 -12.73 -18.42
N ALA A 218 -2.06 -12.19 -17.50
CA ALA A 218 -0.62 -12.06 -17.65
C ALA A 218 0.08 -13.41 -17.85
N GLN A 219 -0.47 -14.48 -17.26
CA GLN A 219 0.03 -15.86 -17.46
C GLN A 219 -0.12 -16.35 -18.92
N ALA A 220 -0.99 -15.73 -19.73
CA ALA A 220 -1.17 -16.10 -21.14
C ALA A 220 -0.14 -15.43 -22.07
N VAL A 221 0.49 -14.33 -21.63
CA VAL A 221 1.51 -13.59 -22.40
C VAL A 221 2.94 -14.00 -22.02
N SER A 222 3.14 -14.61 -20.84
CA SER A 222 4.35 -15.41 -20.61
C SER A 222 4.33 -16.60 -21.57
N HIS A 223 5.17 -16.58 -22.60
CA HIS A 223 5.56 -17.79 -23.32
C HIS A 223 5.96 -18.85 -22.29
N GLU A 224 5.04 -19.78 -22.01
CA GLU A 224 5.19 -20.91 -21.10
C GLU A 224 5.86 -20.61 -19.74
N GLY A 225 5.05 -20.25 -18.76
CA GLY A 225 4.67 -21.23 -17.74
C GLY A 225 5.74 -21.88 -16.86
N GLU A 226 6.88 -21.27 -16.58
CA GLU A 226 7.68 -21.65 -15.41
C GLU A 226 7.83 -20.49 -14.43
N ASN A 227 6.99 -20.51 -13.39
CA ASN A 227 7.32 -19.78 -12.19
C ASN A 227 8.67 -20.31 -11.68
N PRO A 228 9.71 -19.47 -11.58
CA PRO A 228 11.04 -19.96 -11.31
C PRO A 228 11.05 -20.63 -9.94
N SER A 229 11.52 -21.88 -9.91
CA SER A 229 11.85 -22.51 -8.65
C SER A 229 12.93 -21.67 -7.94
N PRO A 230 13.02 -21.74 -6.60
CA PRO A 230 14.11 -21.11 -5.88
C PRO A 230 15.50 -21.55 -6.36
N ALA A 231 15.66 -22.64 -7.10
CA ALA A 231 16.95 -23.03 -7.69
C ALA A 231 17.26 -22.24 -8.97
N GLN A 232 16.26 -22.02 -9.82
CA GLN A 232 16.40 -21.30 -11.10
C GLN A 232 16.67 -19.80 -10.91
N ILE A 233 16.25 -19.20 -9.79
CA ILE A 233 16.38 -17.74 -9.60
C ILE A 233 17.83 -17.25 -9.49
N TRP A 234 18.77 -18.11 -9.07
CA TRP A 234 20.17 -17.74 -8.91
C TRP A 234 20.84 -17.60 -10.28
N GLU A 235 20.87 -18.69 -11.05
CA GLU A 235 21.57 -18.74 -12.34
C GLU A 235 20.72 -18.24 -13.51
N GLY A 236 19.42 -18.07 -13.31
CA GLY A 236 18.48 -17.81 -14.38
C GLY A 236 18.55 -16.42 -14.98
N PHE A 237 18.80 -15.41 -14.15
CA PHE A 237 19.31 -14.12 -14.62
C PHE A 237 20.10 -13.45 -13.49
N TYR A 238 21.03 -12.57 -13.82
CA TYR A 238 21.80 -11.76 -12.90
C TYR A 238 22.36 -10.54 -13.62
N GLN A 239 22.86 -9.59 -12.83
CA GLN A 239 23.46 -8.35 -13.30
C GLN A 239 24.72 -8.62 -14.14
N GLY A 240 24.78 -8.13 -15.37
CA GLY A 240 25.97 -8.25 -16.24
C GLY A 240 26.87 -7.00 -16.30
N ALA A 241 26.38 -5.82 -15.93
CA ALA A 241 27.17 -4.60 -15.75
C ALA A 241 26.76 -3.88 -14.47
N GLU A 242 27.67 -3.11 -13.87
CA GLU A 242 27.41 -2.28 -12.69
C GLU A 242 26.30 -1.25 -12.95
N GLY A 243 25.59 -0.83 -11.91
CA GLY A 243 24.56 0.23 -11.99
C GLY A 243 23.14 -0.21 -11.63
N ASN A 244 22.65 -1.34 -12.14
CA ASN A 244 21.24 -1.75 -11.98
C ASN A 244 20.96 -2.79 -10.88
N CYS A 245 21.87 -2.94 -9.91
CA CYS A 245 21.75 -3.94 -8.84
C CYS A 245 20.44 -3.84 -8.06
N VAL A 246 19.92 -2.62 -7.83
CA VAL A 246 18.64 -2.37 -7.14
C VAL A 246 17.46 -2.90 -7.96
N THR A 247 17.49 -2.73 -9.29
CA THR A 247 16.44 -3.26 -10.16
C THR A 247 16.53 -4.78 -10.28
N VAL A 248 17.74 -5.36 -10.41
CA VAL A 248 17.93 -6.83 -10.45
C VAL A 248 17.44 -7.48 -9.15
N SER A 249 17.85 -6.96 -7.99
CA SER A 249 17.47 -7.52 -6.70
C SER A 249 15.96 -7.45 -6.47
N ALA A 250 15.33 -6.33 -6.85
CA ALA A 250 13.89 -6.14 -6.77
C ALA A 250 13.12 -7.13 -7.65
N ILE A 251 13.55 -7.34 -8.91
CA ILE A 251 12.91 -8.30 -9.82
C ILE A 251 13.02 -9.72 -9.26
N LYS A 252 14.20 -10.12 -8.75
CA LYS A 252 14.39 -11.45 -8.15
C LYS A 252 13.48 -11.65 -6.94
N ALA A 253 13.46 -10.69 -6.01
CA ALA A 253 12.61 -10.77 -4.83
C ALA A 253 11.12 -10.83 -5.23
N ALA A 254 10.70 -10.02 -6.20
CA ALA A 254 9.32 -10.00 -6.71
C ALA A 254 8.91 -11.32 -7.36
N LEU A 255 9.76 -11.91 -8.20
CA LEU A 255 9.50 -13.21 -8.83
C LEU A 255 9.34 -14.31 -7.79
N MET A 256 10.19 -14.32 -6.76
CA MET A 256 10.11 -15.35 -5.71
C MET A 256 8.92 -15.16 -4.78
N ARG A 257 8.50 -13.92 -4.52
CA ARG A 257 7.36 -13.64 -3.64
C ARG A 257 6.01 -13.78 -4.36
N PHE A 258 5.92 -13.29 -5.59
CA PHE A 258 4.65 -13.09 -6.31
C PHE A 258 4.53 -13.91 -7.60
N GLY A 259 5.60 -14.57 -8.07
CA GLY A 259 5.52 -15.42 -9.26
C GLY A 259 4.51 -16.56 -9.10
N GLN A 260 4.46 -17.17 -7.92
CA GLN A 260 3.48 -18.22 -7.58
C GLN A 260 2.10 -17.69 -7.18
N ASP A 261 1.94 -16.36 -7.08
CA ASP A 261 0.64 -15.77 -6.78
C ASP A 261 -0.27 -15.89 -8.00
N SER A 262 -1.54 -16.25 -7.79
CA SER A 262 -2.58 -16.24 -8.81
C SER A 262 -2.73 -14.90 -9.55
N GLN A 263 -2.35 -13.78 -8.90
CA GLN A 263 -2.32 -12.46 -9.53
C GLN A 263 -1.01 -12.17 -10.26
N GLY A 264 0.06 -12.95 -10.06
CA GLY A 264 1.40 -12.65 -10.57
C GLY A 264 1.97 -11.33 -10.03
N ILE A 265 3.07 -10.83 -10.62
CA ILE A 265 3.64 -9.51 -10.27
C ILE A 265 2.74 -8.37 -10.77
N TYR A 266 2.13 -8.53 -11.95
CA TYR A 266 1.20 -7.57 -12.55
C TYR A 266 -0.20 -8.15 -12.68
N LYS A 267 -1.22 -7.31 -12.43
CA LYS A 267 -2.63 -7.70 -12.55
C LYS A 267 -2.98 -8.12 -13.96
N HIS A 268 -2.46 -7.42 -14.97
CA HIS A 268 -2.70 -7.71 -16.38
C HIS A 268 -1.46 -7.43 -17.21
N ILE A 269 -1.20 -8.31 -18.18
CA ILE A 269 -0.29 -8.08 -19.29
C ILE A 269 -1.06 -8.54 -20.52
N HIS A 270 -1.42 -7.62 -21.40
CA HIS A 270 -2.16 -7.91 -22.62
C HIS A 270 -1.29 -7.59 -23.83
N LEU A 271 -1.02 -8.59 -24.67
CA LEU A 271 -0.29 -8.42 -25.92
C LEU A 271 -1.18 -7.68 -26.93
N THR A 272 -0.65 -6.62 -27.52
CA THR A 272 -1.26 -5.86 -28.61
C THR A 272 -0.41 -5.99 -29.87
N PRO A 273 -0.92 -5.59 -31.05
CA PRO A 273 -0.09 -5.56 -32.27
C PRO A 273 1.15 -4.68 -32.16
N ASP A 274 1.11 -3.64 -31.30
CA ASP A 274 2.17 -2.64 -31.16
C ASP A 274 3.08 -2.91 -29.95
N GLY A 275 2.73 -3.88 -29.09
CA GLY A 275 3.47 -4.20 -27.88
C GLY A 275 2.59 -4.78 -26.77
N PHE A 276 2.55 -4.13 -25.62
CA PHE A 276 1.92 -4.65 -24.40
C PHE A 276 1.18 -3.56 -23.63
N ASP A 277 -0.04 -3.85 -23.19
CA ASP A 277 -0.73 -3.09 -22.15
C ASP A 277 -0.52 -3.77 -20.81
N VAL A 278 0.03 -3.05 -19.83
CA VAL A 278 0.34 -3.57 -18.50
C VAL A 278 -0.48 -2.83 -17.44
N THR A 279 -1.13 -3.59 -16.56
CA THR A 279 -1.73 -3.07 -15.32
C THR A 279 -1.02 -3.67 -14.13
N MET A 280 -0.35 -2.83 -13.35
CA MET A 280 0.44 -3.21 -12.18
C MET A 280 -0.44 -3.52 -10.96
N ARG A 281 0.15 -4.09 -9.92
CA ARG A 281 -0.54 -4.39 -8.64
C ARG A 281 -1.09 -3.16 -7.94
N ASP A 282 -0.37 -2.05 -8.02
CA ASP A 282 -0.87 -0.76 -7.52
C ASP A 282 -1.97 -0.17 -8.40
N SER A 283 -2.31 -0.80 -9.53
CA SER A 283 -3.27 -0.34 -10.55
C SER A 283 -2.73 0.76 -11.47
N PHE A 284 -1.42 1.04 -11.42
CA PHE A 284 -0.77 1.86 -12.43
C PHE A 284 -0.87 1.16 -13.79
N ARG A 285 -1.16 1.92 -14.85
CA ARG A 285 -1.27 1.39 -16.22
C ARG A 285 -0.22 2.02 -17.11
N LEU A 286 0.39 1.22 -17.97
CA LEU A 286 1.28 1.70 -19.01
C LEU A 286 1.18 0.84 -20.26
N GLN A 287 1.64 1.42 -21.36
CA GLN A 287 1.83 0.74 -22.63
C GLN A 287 3.32 0.64 -22.91
N LEU A 288 3.76 -0.50 -23.43
CA LEU A 288 5.15 -0.78 -23.75
C LEU A 288 5.23 -1.31 -25.18
N SER A 289 5.97 -0.64 -26.05
CA SER A 289 6.17 -1.09 -27.43
C SER A 289 7.17 -2.25 -27.52
N HIS A 290 7.15 -2.99 -28.64
CA HIS A 290 8.16 -4.00 -28.92
C HIS A 290 9.59 -3.42 -28.98
N ASP A 291 9.75 -2.20 -29.50
CA ASP A 291 11.04 -1.51 -29.55
C ASP A 291 11.55 -1.13 -28.16
N GLU A 292 10.67 -0.70 -27.25
CA GLU A 292 11.02 -0.41 -25.85
C GLU A 292 11.46 -1.67 -25.10
N VAL A 293 10.84 -2.83 -25.38
CA VAL A 293 11.31 -4.13 -24.84
C VAL A 293 12.69 -4.48 -25.36
N SER A 294 12.95 -4.26 -26.66
CA SER A 294 14.25 -4.52 -27.29
C SER A 294 15.36 -3.62 -26.72
N GLN A 295 15.09 -2.32 -26.59
CA GLN A 295 16.01 -1.35 -25.98
C GLN A 295 16.33 -1.72 -24.52
N ALA A 296 15.30 -2.07 -23.75
CA ALA A 296 15.48 -2.50 -22.36
C ALA A 296 16.29 -3.79 -22.24
N THR A 297 16.09 -4.74 -23.13
CA THR A 297 16.87 -5.99 -23.17
C THR A 297 18.36 -5.74 -23.41
N GLN A 298 18.68 -4.76 -24.25
CA GLN A 298 20.07 -4.37 -24.50
C GLN A 298 20.66 -3.57 -23.32
N ALA A 299 19.88 -2.64 -22.76
CA ALA A 299 20.33 -1.74 -21.70
C ALA A 299 20.42 -2.41 -20.32
N SER A 300 19.61 -3.43 -20.03
CA SER A 300 19.67 -4.17 -18.76
C SER A 300 21.00 -4.90 -18.61
N ASN A 301 21.58 -5.35 -19.73
CA ASN A 301 22.74 -6.22 -19.78
C ASN A 301 22.62 -7.42 -18.82
N PHE A 302 21.41 -7.96 -18.65
CA PHE A 302 21.20 -9.15 -17.83
C PHE A 302 21.82 -10.37 -18.49
N ARG A 303 22.40 -11.26 -17.69
CA ARG A 303 22.98 -12.54 -18.12
C ARG A 303 22.31 -13.67 -17.37
N GLY A 304 22.25 -14.86 -17.94
CA GLY A 304 21.64 -16.00 -17.26
C GLY A 304 21.61 -17.27 -18.10
N ALA A 305 21.45 -18.40 -17.42
CA ALA A 305 21.42 -19.74 -18.02
C ALA A 305 20.01 -20.17 -18.47
N HIS A 306 18.96 -19.41 -18.11
CA HIS A 306 17.56 -19.74 -18.39
C HIS A 306 16.92 -18.70 -19.31
N PRO A 307 16.88 -18.92 -20.64
CA PRO A 307 16.45 -17.92 -21.62
C PRO A 307 15.04 -17.35 -21.38
N GLN A 308 14.07 -18.19 -20.99
CA GLN A 308 12.69 -17.76 -20.73
C GLN A 308 12.62 -16.83 -19.51
N LEU A 309 13.28 -17.21 -18.42
CA LEU A 309 13.33 -16.40 -17.20
C LEU A 309 14.11 -15.10 -17.42
N LEU A 310 15.20 -15.14 -18.17
CA LEU A 310 15.96 -13.96 -18.58
C LEU A 310 15.11 -13.01 -19.44
N SER A 311 14.36 -13.54 -20.41
CA SER A 311 13.43 -12.76 -21.24
C SER A 311 12.36 -12.09 -20.39
N TYR A 312 11.77 -12.81 -19.43
CA TYR A 312 10.77 -12.23 -18.53
C TYR A 312 11.37 -11.18 -17.58
N ALA A 313 12.59 -11.40 -17.07
CA ALA A 313 13.29 -10.41 -16.27
C ALA A 313 13.58 -9.12 -17.07
N ASN A 314 13.96 -9.24 -18.34
CA ASN A 314 14.12 -8.09 -19.24
C ASN A 314 12.79 -7.37 -19.49
N PHE A 315 11.68 -8.10 -19.61
CA PHE A 315 10.35 -7.50 -19.70
C PHE A 315 9.99 -6.70 -18.43
N LEU A 316 10.22 -7.27 -17.24
CA LEU A 316 9.98 -6.57 -15.96
C LEU A 316 10.87 -5.32 -15.81
N TYR A 317 12.12 -5.39 -16.29
CA TYR A 317 13.02 -4.25 -16.37
C TYR A 317 12.49 -3.17 -17.33
N ALA A 318 11.98 -3.56 -18.51
CA ALA A 318 11.38 -2.65 -19.48
C ALA A 318 10.14 -1.92 -18.91
N VAL A 319 9.28 -2.65 -18.22
CA VAL A 319 8.11 -2.08 -17.53
C VAL A 319 8.53 -1.10 -16.43
N SER A 320 9.57 -1.42 -15.65
CA SER A 320 10.15 -0.51 -14.64
C SER A 320 10.70 0.76 -15.29
N ALA A 321 11.43 0.65 -16.41
CA ALA A 321 11.96 1.78 -17.16
C ALA A 321 10.85 2.66 -17.74
N LYS A 322 9.76 2.06 -18.25
CA LYS A 322 8.62 2.82 -18.77
C LYS A 322 7.94 3.62 -17.68
N ARG A 323 7.79 3.05 -16.49
CA ARG A 323 7.28 3.80 -15.33
C ARG A 323 8.24 4.90 -14.89
N ALA A 324 9.55 4.64 -14.89
CA ALA A 324 10.56 5.67 -14.60
C ALA A 324 10.45 6.85 -15.58
N GLN A 325 10.24 6.60 -16.87
CA GLN A 325 9.98 7.64 -17.87
C GLN A 325 8.74 8.46 -17.50
N LEU A 326 7.60 7.80 -17.25
CA LEU A 326 6.32 8.45 -16.98
C LEU A 326 6.30 9.24 -15.66
N GLU A 327 6.99 8.75 -14.64
CA GLU A 327 7.11 9.41 -13.33
C GLU A 327 8.30 10.39 -13.27
N ASN A 328 9.02 10.58 -14.38
CA ASN A 328 10.21 11.44 -14.49
C ASN A 328 11.27 11.14 -13.40
N ASN A 329 11.64 9.86 -13.26
CA ASN A 329 12.70 9.39 -12.36
C ASN A 329 13.97 10.27 -12.49
N ASP A 330 14.58 10.59 -11.35
CA ASP A 330 15.72 11.49 -11.20
C ASP A 330 15.55 12.87 -11.86
N SER A 331 14.30 13.30 -12.02
CA SER A 331 13.91 14.56 -12.68
C SER A 331 14.39 14.69 -14.13
N ARG A 332 14.81 13.58 -14.76
CA ARG A 332 15.32 13.58 -16.15
C ARG A 332 14.74 12.47 -17.03
N ALA A 333 14.26 11.36 -16.47
CA ALA A 333 13.75 10.23 -17.26
C ALA A 333 12.58 10.58 -18.18
N GLY A 334 11.82 11.65 -17.86
CA GLY A 334 10.73 12.15 -18.70
C GLY A 334 11.16 12.69 -20.06
N GLN A 335 12.47 12.92 -20.26
CA GLN A 335 13.03 13.32 -21.57
C GLN A 335 12.88 12.23 -22.64
N GLY A 336 12.77 10.95 -22.24
CA GLY A 336 12.60 9.85 -23.16
C GLY A 336 12.94 8.50 -22.54
N TYR A 337 12.47 7.42 -23.18
CA TYR A 337 12.67 6.06 -22.69
C TYR A 337 14.15 5.67 -22.58
N ALA A 338 14.98 6.10 -23.53
CA ALA A 338 16.43 5.90 -23.46
C ALA A 338 17.06 6.54 -22.20
N VAL A 339 16.64 7.75 -21.84
CA VAL A 339 17.09 8.44 -20.63
C VAL A 339 16.58 7.72 -19.37
N ALA A 340 15.36 7.16 -19.42
CA ALA A 340 14.86 6.34 -18.33
C ALA A 340 15.70 5.06 -18.11
N LEU A 341 16.16 4.41 -19.19
CA LEU A 341 17.07 3.26 -19.06
C LEU A 341 18.40 3.64 -18.40
N GLU A 342 18.93 4.83 -18.69
CA GLU A 342 20.13 5.35 -18.02
C GLU A 342 19.91 5.53 -16.52
N THR A 343 18.76 6.09 -16.10
CA THR A 343 18.44 6.30 -14.67
C THR A 343 18.30 4.99 -13.88
N LEU A 344 18.03 3.88 -14.56
CA LEU A 344 18.02 2.56 -13.90
C LEU A 344 19.41 1.94 -13.81
N ASN A 345 20.40 2.51 -14.50
CA ASN A 345 21.74 1.97 -14.68
C ASN A 345 22.85 2.85 -14.07
N ASP A 346 22.53 3.98 -13.43
CA ASP A 346 23.51 4.88 -12.78
C ASP A 346 23.52 4.77 -11.24
N GLY A 347 22.80 3.78 -10.70
CA GLY A 347 22.69 3.49 -9.27
C GLY A 347 21.46 4.13 -8.65
N GLU A 348 20.77 3.39 -7.79
CA GLU A 348 19.44 3.78 -7.30
C GLU A 348 19.32 3.67 -5.79
N THR A 349 18.30 4.31 -5.22
CA THR A 349 18.02 4.19 -3.79
C THR A 349 17.31 2.86 -3.51
N PRO A 350 17.71 2.11 -2.45
CA PRO A 350 17.05 0.86 -2.10
C PRO A 350 15.53 1.01 -1.96
N GLY A 351 14.78 0.14 -2.65
CA GLY A 351 13.32 0.11 -2.67
C GLY A 351 12.66 0.89 -3.81
N GLU A 352 13.38 1.73 -4.56
CA GLU A 352 12.81 2.44 -5.72
C GLU A 352 12.33 1.49 -6.81
N ALA A 353 13.14 0.49 -7.14
CA ALA A 353 12.74 -0.51 -8.13
C ALA A 353 11.49 -1.31 -7.71
N LEU A 354 11.33 -1.64 -6.43
CA LEU A 354 10.10 -2.28 -5.94
C LEU A 354 8.87 -1.38 -6.12
N ARG A 355 9.01 -0.06 -5.92
CA ARG A 355 7.94 0.90 -6.20
C ARG A 355 7.60 0.95 -7.69
N ARG A 356 8.61 1.00 -8.56
CA ARG A 356 8.40 1.03 -10.02
C ARG A 356 7.84 -0.28 -10.58
N LEU A 357 8.04 -1.40 -9.90
CA LEU A 357 7.34 -2.65 -10.20
C LEU A 357 5.87 -2.66 -9.69
N GLY A 358 5.38 -1.57 -9.11
CA GLY A 358 4.03 -1.47 -8.56
C GLY A 358 3.85 -2.24 -7.24
N LEU A 359 4.94 -2.51 -6.52
CA LEU A 359 4.95 -3.32 -5.30
C LEU A 359 5.03 -2.50 -4.02
N PHE A 360 4.84 -1.18 -4.08
CA PHE A 360 4.99 -0.31 -2.92
C PHE A 360 4.08 -0.74 -1.75
N GLY A 361 2.84 -1.13 -2.05
CA GLY A 361 1.87 -1.64 -1.06
C GLY A 361 2.29 -2.92 -0.35
N TYR A 362 3.24 -3.66 -0.91
CA TYR A 362 3.70 -4.96 -0.44
C TYR A 362 5.12 -4.93 0.10
N MET A 363 5.78 -3.76 0.09
CA MET A 363 7.13 -3.60 0.64
C MET A 363 7.05 -3.17 2.11
N ARG A 364 7.87 -3.78 2.98
CA ARG A 364 8.01 -3.41 4.39
C ARG A 364 9.48 -3.22 4.75
N GLU A 365 9.74 -2.35 5.72
CA GLU A 365 11.03 -2.38 6.42
C GLU A 365 11.19 -3.74 7.10
N SER A 366 12.43 -4.22 7.15
CA SER A 366 12.78 -5.52 7.70
C SER A 366 14.06 -5.41 8.49
N THR A 367 14.44 -6.49 9.17
CA THR A 367 15.81 -6.68 9.64
C THR A 367 16.54 -7.75 8.84
N VAL A 368 17.87 -7.79 8.95
CA VAL A 368 18.69 -8.84 8.35
C VAL A 368 18.37 -10.21 8.94
N GLU A 369 17.98 -10.27 10.23
CA GLU A 369 17.56 -11.48 10.93
C GLU A 369 16.25 -12.04 10.36
N GLU A 370 15.26 -11.19 10.09
CA GLU A 370 14.00 -11.62 9.46
C GLU A 370 14.26 -12.25 8.08
N LEU A 371 15.13 -11.62 7.28
CA LEU A 371 15.53 -12.15 5.97
C LEU A 371 16.33 -13.45 6.10
N ALA A 372 17.21 -13.56 7.10
CA ALA A 372 17.95 -14.79 7.39
C ALA A 372 17.04 -15.94 7.82
N ASN A 373 15.92 -15.63 8.49
CA ASN A 373 14.90 -16.57 8.93
C ASN A 373 13.87 -16.91 7.84
N GLY A 374 14.08 -16.43 6.62
CA GLY A 374 13.35 -16.89 5.45
C GLY A 374 12.42 -15.86 4.81
N ALA A 375 12.32 -14.64 5.33
CA ALA A 375 11.63 -13.57 4.62
C ALA A 375 12.30 -13.30 3.26
N ILE A 376 11.48 -13.01 2.24
CA ILE A 376 11.93 -12.67 0.90
C ILE A 376 12.01 -11.16 0.77
N GLY A 377 13.10 -10.65 0.20
CA GLY A 377 13.30 -9.21 0.13
C GLY A 377 14.64 -8.79 -0.47
N THR A 378 15.10 -7.61 -0.09
CA THR A 378 16.37 -7.02 -0.55
C THR A 378 17.21 -6.53 0.62
N LEU A 379 18.53 -6.69 0.52
CA LEU A 379 19.52 -6.02 1.36
C LEU A 379 20.33 -5.05 0.50
N ALA A 380 20.67 -3.90 1.06
CA ALA A 380 21.53 -2.94 0.37
C ALA A 380 22.45 -2.18 1.31
N ASP A 381 23.66 -1.92 0.82
CA ASP A 381 24.55 -0.88 1.35
C ASP A 381 24.52 0.35 0.42
N ARG A 382 25.54 1.21 0.47
CA ARG A 382 25.65 2.41 -0.37
C ARG A 382 26.09 2.12 -1.82
N PHE A 383 26.57 0.92 -2.09
CA PHE A 383 27.23 0.55 -3.35
C PHE A 383 26.51 -0.58 -4.09
N HIS A 384 25.83 -1.48 -3.37
CA HIS A 384 25.23 -2.66 -3.96
C HIS A 384 23.95 -3.10 -3.24
N SER A 385 23.02 -3.64 -4.03
CA SER A 385 21.78 -4.25 -3.57
C SER A 385 21.69 -5.70 -4.03
N VAL A 386 21.25 -6.57 -3.13
CA VAL A 386 21.12 -8.01 -3.35
C VAL A 386 19.73 -8.49 -2.98
N ALA A 387 19.25 -9.50 -3.71
CA ALA A 387 18.02 -10.20 -3.33
C ALA A 387 18.34 -11.19 -2.20
N VAL A 388 17.40 -11.33 -1.26
CA VAL A 388 17.40 -12.40 -0.26
C VAL A 388 16.16 -13.25 -0.46
N VAL A 389 16.36 -14.55 -0.63
CA VAL A 389 15.29 -15.53 -0.79
C VAL A 389 15.55 -16.69 0.16
N ASN A 390 14.63 -16.93 1.10
CA ASN A 390 14.70 -18.03 2.04
C ASN A 390 16.04 -18.12 2.80
N GLY A 391 16.56 -16.99 3.29
CA GLY A 391 17.84 -16.92 4.02
C GLY A 391 19.10 -17.06 3.16
N ALA A 392 18.98 -17.01 1.84
CA ALA A 392 20.10 -16.98 0.91
C ALA A 392 20.17 -15.67 0.13
N VAL A 393 21.38 -15.13 -0.03
CA VAL A 393 21.68 -13.94 -0.80
C VAL A 393 22.04 -14.34 -2.23
N ASP A 394 21.49 -13.61 -3.20
CA ASP A 394 21.97 -13.61 -4.58
C ASP A 394 23.12 -12.61 -4.73
N TYR A 395 24.32 -13.09 -5.02
CA TYR A 395 25.46 -12.23 -5.33
C TYR A 395 25.92 -12.51 -6.76
N TYR A 396 25.49 -11.67 -7.70
CA TYR A 396 25.75 -11.83 -9.13
C TYR A 396 25.38 -13.24 -9.67
N GLY A 397 24.22 -13.75 -9.27
CA GLY A 397 23.73 -15.06 -9.68
C GLY A 397 24.26 -16.24 -8.87
N GLN A 398 25.15 -15.99 -7.90
CA GLN A 398 25.65 -17.02 -6.99
C GLN A 398 24.86 -17.02 -5.69
N LYS A 399 24.42 -18.21 -5.29
CA LYS A 399 23.71 -18.42 -4.03
C LYS A 399 24.69 -18.49 -2.87
N HIS A 400 24.55 -17.58 -1.91
CA HIS A 400 25.29 -17.63 -0.64
C HIS A 400 24.33 -17.68 0.54
N ARG A 401 24.68 -18.43 1.59
CA ARG A 401 23.91 -18.40 2.83
C ARG A 401 24.07 -17.04 3.51
N LEU A 402 22.96 -16.34 3.80
CA LEU A 402 23.01 -15.00 4.41
C LEU A 402 23.74 -15.03 5.75
N ALA A 403 23.36 -15.97 6.62
CA ALA A 403 23.88 -16.09 7.98
C ALA A 403 25.41 -16.25 8.11
N SER A 404 26.09 -16.69 7.05
CA SER A 404 27.55 -16.88 7.03
C SER A 404 28.26 -15.92 6.07
N SER A 405 27.58 -14.88 5.60
CA SER A 405 28.10 -13.93 4.61
C SER A 405 28.35 -12.56 5.23
N ARG A 406 29.12 -11.72 4.54
CA ARG A 406 29.30 -10.30 4.90
C ARG A 406 27.99 -9.49 4.95
N TRP A 407 26.93 -10.02 4.34
CA TRP A 407 25.61 -9.40 4.30
C TRP A 407 24.82 -9.59 5.60
N MET A 408 25.29 -10.44 6.53
CA MET A 408 24.71 -10.53 7.88
C MET A 408 25.16 -9.32 8.73
N ASN A 409 24.65 -8.13 8.40
CA ASN A 409 25.06 -6.87 9.02
C ASN A 409 23.83 -5.96 9.24
N THR A 410 23.67 -5.47 10.47
CA THR A 410 22.55 -4.62 10.88
C THR A 410 22.62 -3.18 10.36
N GLY A 411 23.77 -2.76 9.80
CA GLY A 411 23.95 -1.46 9.16
C GLY A 411 23.42 -1.37 7.73
N LEU A 412 22.86 -2.47 7.19
CA LEU A 412 22.30 -2.53 5.84
C LEU A 412 20.83 -2.11 5.84
N ARG A 413 20.38 -1.55 4.71
CA ARG A 413 18.95 -1.32 4.48
C ARG A 413 18.30 -2.65 4.10
N ALA A 414 17.43 -3.15 4.97
CA ALA A 414 16.69 -4.39 4.76
C ALA A 414 15.21 -4.09 4.47
N LEU A 415 14.72 -4.65 3.36
CA LEU A 415 13.31 -4.59 2.96
C LEU A 415 12.80 -5.99 2.73
N LYS A 416 11.55 -6.28 3.12
CA LYS A 416 10.86 -7.53 2.84
C LYS A 416 9.60 -7.30 2.00
N LEU A 417 9.18 -8.33 1.28
CA LEU A 417 7.93 -8.35 0.53
C LEU A 417 6.88 -9.15 1.31
N ALA A 418 5.80 -8.46 1.68
CA ALA A 418 4.68 -8.96 2.47
C ALA A 418 3.68 -9.73 1.62
#